data_AF-A0A1M5UZX7-F1
#
_entry.id   AF-A0A1M5UZX7-F1
#
_cell.length_a   1.000
_cell.length_b   1.000
_cell.length_c   1.000
_cell.angle_alpha   90.00
_cell.angle_beta   90.00
_cell.angle_gamma   90.00
#
_symmetry.space_group_name_H-M   'P 1'
#
loop_
_entity.id
_entity.type
_entity.pdbx_description
1 polymer ?
#
loop_
_entity_poly.entity_id
_entity_poly.type
_entity_poly.pdbx_seq_one_letter_code
_entity_poly.pdbx_strand_id
1 'polypeptide(L)'
;MSKLKDRQAISAIERRIIRASLGNFGDIKTVGGGVFEMRLFVSKGYRIYFALQEYELILLIHGGHKGTQQTDIQTAKRILNNLEK
;
A
#
# COMPACT_ATOMS: atom_id res chain seq x y z
N MET A 1 2.53 13.44 -9.12
CA MET A 1 2.68 13.56 -7.66
C MET A 1 2.07 14.86 -7.09
N SER A 2 0.87 15.32 -7.49
CA SER A 2 0.34 16.65 -7.09
C SER A 2 -0.99 16.68 -6.33
N LYS A 3 -1.51 15.55 -5.80
CA LYS A 3 -2.83 15.53 -5.11
C LYS A 3 -2.82 15.21 -3.61
N LEU A 4 -1.68 14.87 -3.01
CA LEU A 4 -1.56 14.82 -1.56
C LEU A 4 -1.04 16.16 -1.04
N LYS A 5 -1.94 17.08 -0.70
CA LYS A 5 -1.59 18.32 0.05
C LYS A 5 -1.25 18.05 1.52
N ASP A 6 -1.38 16.79 1.94
CA ASP A 6 -1.17 16.35 3.31
C ASP A 6 0.29 15.92 3.52
N ARG A 7 1.11 16.89 3.94
CA ARG A 7 2.54 16.68 4.20
C ARG A 7 2.78 15.65 5.32
N GLN A 8 1.88 15.56 6.29
CA GLN A 8 1.98 14.60 7.38
C GLN A 8 1.76 13.17 6.86
N ALA A 9 0.77 12.98 5.98
CA ALA A 9 0.53 11.71 5.33
C ALA A 9 1.70 11.28 4.44
N ILE A 10 2.29 12.20 3.65
CA ILE A 10 3.46 11.90 2.82
C ILE A 10 4.61 11.38 3.68
N SER A 11 4.99 12.11 4.72
CA SER A 11 6.09 11.71 5.61
C SER A 11 5.79 10.40 6.35
N ALA A 12 4.54 10.12 6.69
CA ALA A 12 4.15 8.84 7.30
C ALA A 12 4.24 7.67 6.31
N ILE A 13 3.85 7.88 5.06
CA ILE A 13 3.94 6.90 3.97
C ILE A 13 5.42 6.59 3.69
N GLU A 14 6.26 7.60 3.51
CA GLU A 14 7.71 7.42 3.29
C GLU A 14 8.34 6.60 4.42
N ARG A 15 8.11 6.99 5.68
CA ARG A 15 8.60 6.24 6.84
C ARG A 15 8.05 4.83 6.95
N ARG A 16 6.86 4.56 6.41
CA ARG A 16 6.30 3.20 6.38
C ARG A 16 6.99 2.36 5.30
N ILE A 17 7.24 2.92 4.11
CA ILE A 17 7.92 2.24 3.02
C ILE A 17 9.35 1.87 3.43
N ILE A 18 10.11 2.81 4.02
CA ILE A 18 11.48 2.56 4.51
C ILE A 18 11.50 1.45 5.57
N ARG A 19 10.52 1.42 6.48
CA ARG A 19 10.43 0.35 7.48
C ARG A 19 10.06 -0.99 6.84
N ALA A 20 9.15 -0.98 5.88
CA ALA A 20 8.73 -2.18 5.16
C ALA A 20 9.88 -2.80 4.34
N SER A 21 10.73 -1.98 3.72
CA SER A 21 11.93 -2.47 3.02
C SER A 21 12.96 -3.09 3.97
N LEU A 22 12.88 -2.80 5.27
CA LEU A 22 13.69 -3.43 6.32
C LEU A 22 12.95 -4.59 7.03
N GLY A 23 11.84 -5.07 6.45
CA GLY A 23 11.03 -6.17 6.99
C GLY A 23 10.02 -5.76 8.07
N ASN A 24 9.91 -4.47 8.41
CA ASN A 24 8.94 -3.97 9.38
C ASN A 24 7.73 -3.31 8.71
N PHE A 25 6.72 -4.12 8.41
CA PHE A 25 5.51 -3.67 7.71
C PHE A 25 4.49 -2.95 8.62
N GLY A 26 4.67 -3.01 9.95
CA GLY A 26 3.73 -2.45 10.92
C GLY A 26 2.35 -3.11 10.87
N ASP A 27 1.29 -2.31 10.96
CA ASP A 27 -0.08 -2.83 10.83
C ASP A 27 -0.37 -3.25 9.38
N ILE A 28 -0.51 -4.56 9.18
CA ILE A 28 -0.80 -5.22 7.90
C ILE A 28 -2.10 -6.02 7.96
N LYS A 29 -2.75 -6.16 6.80
CA LYS A 29 -3.87 -7.07 6.61
C LYS A 29 -3.82 -7.67 5.21
N THR A 30 -4.13 -8.96 5.07
CA THR A 30 -4.37 -9.56 3.75
C THR A 30 -5.73 -9.12 3.20
N VAL A 31 -5.79 -8.81 1.91
CA VAL A 31 -7.04 -8.53 1.18
C VAL A 31 -7.35 -9.62 0.14
N GLY A 32 -6.62 -10.74 0.23
CA GLY A 32 -6.73 -11.91 -0.65
C GLY A 32 -6.04 -11.72 -2.01
N GLY A 33 -5.86 -12.83 -2.74
CA GLY A 33 -5.26 -12.83 -4.08
C GLY A 33 -3.82 -12.30 -4.10
N GLY A 34 -2.99 -12.70 -3.13
CA GLY A 34 -1.59 -12.28 -3.03
C GLY A 34 -1.34 -10.83 -2.58
N VAL A 35 -2.40 -10.04 -2.38
CA VAL A 35 -2.30 -8.62 -2.02
C VAL A 35 -2.48 -8.40 -0.51
N PHE A 36 -1.65 -7.52 0.02
CA PHE A 36 -1.66 -7.04 1.40
C PHE A 36 -1.89 -5.53 1.44
N GLU A 37 -2.51 -5.05 2.53
CA GLU A 37 -2.63 -3.62 2.85
C GLU A 37 -1.81 -3.28 4.09
N MET A 38 -0.94 -2.26 4.00
CA MET A 38 -0.38 -1.57 5.16
C MET A 38 -1.31 -0.44 5.56
N ARG A 39 -1.74 -0.45 6.83
CA ARG A 39 -2.69 0.53 7.37
C ARG A 39 -1.93 1.67 8.06
N LEU A 40 -2.19 2.90 7.62
CA LEU A 40 -1.73 4.12 8.24
C LEU A 40 -2.93 4.86 8.84
N PHE A 41 -2.87 5.16 10.14
CA PHE A 41 -3.91 5.89 10.87
C PHE A 41 -3.59 7.38 11.00
N VAL A 42 -2.87 7.93 10.02
CA VAL A 42 -2.65 9.38 9.92
C VAL A 42 -3.69 9.98 8.98
N SER A 43 -4.19 11.16 9.35
CA SER A 43 -5.11 11.96 8.55
C SER A 43 -6.35 11.17 8.10
N LYS A 44 -6.58 11.02 6.79
CA LYS A 44 -7.75 10.33 6.21
C LYS A 44 -7.72 8.80 6.30
N GLY A 45 -6.69 8.23 6.92
CA GLY A 45 -6.51 6.79 7.01
C GLY A 45 -6.01 6.18 5.70
N TYR A 46 -4.75 6.43 5.38
CA TYR A 46 -4.12 5.96 4.14
C TYR A 46 -3.84 4.45 4.15
N ARG A 47 -3.84 3.84 2.97
CA ARG A 47 -3.55 2.42 2.75
C ARG A 47 -2.53 2.26 1.63
N ILE A 48 -1.48 1.51 1.90
CA ILE A 48 -0.49 1.14 0.88
C ILE A 48 -0.74 -0.33 0.55
N TYR A 49 -0.95 -0.64 -0.73
CA TYR A 49 -1.15 -2.01 -1.17
C TYR A 49 0.12 -2.56 -1.79
N PHE A 50 0.45 -3.80 -1.41
CA PHE A 50 1.68 -4.45 -1.83
C PHE A 50 1.48 -5.95 -1.99
N ALA A 51 2.40 -6.58 -2.70
CA ALA A 51 2.58 -8.03 -2.73
C ALA A 51 4.00 -8.38 -2.27
N LEU A 52 4.16 -9.62 -1.84
CA LEU A 52 5.47 -10.22 -1.58
C LEU A 52 5.67 -11.32 -2.61
N GLN A 53 6.71 -11.17 -3.42
CA GLN A 53 7.11 -12.19 -4.37
C GLN A 53 8.53 -12.60 -4.03
N GLU A 54 8.69 -13.87 -3.65
CA GLU A 54 9.92 -14.43 -3.08
C GLU A 54 10.42 -13.62 -1.87
N TYR A 55 11.29 -12.62 -2.10
CA TYR A 55 11.88 -11.75 -1.10
C TYR A 55 11.75 -10.26 -1.43
N GLU A 56 10.99 -9.92 -2.48
CA GLU A 56 10.83 -8.55 -2.94
C GLU A 56 9.47 -7.96 -2.53
N LEU A 57 9.52 -6.71 -2.08
CA LEU A 57 8.33 -5.91 -1.77
C LEU A 57 7.86 -5.19 -3.03
N ILE A 58 6.76 -5.66 -3.62
CA ILE A 58 6.16 -5.03 -4.81
C ILE A 58 5.08 -4.05 -4.36
N LEU A 59 5.31 -2.76 -4.56
CA LEU A 59 4.32 -1.71 -4.32
C LEU A 59 3.34 -1.64 -5.50
N LEU A 60 2.08 -1.98 -5.28
CA LEU A 60 1.09 -2.15 -6.36
C LEU A 60 0.35 -0.85 -6.71
N ILE A 61 0.22 0.09 -5.76
CA ILE A 61 -0.38 1.42 -6.01
C ILE A 61 0.07 2.46 -4.96
N HIS A 62 0.11 3.72 -5.40
CA HIS A 62 0.29 4.87 -4.51
C HIS A 62 -0.97 5.15 -3.69
N GLY A 63 -0.98 4.68 -2.44
CA GLY A 63 -1.65 5.32 -1.30
C GLY A 63 -3.10 5.78 -1.54
N GLY A 64 -4.06 4.86 -1.43
CA GLY A 64 -5.48 5.20 -1.32
C GLY A 64 -5.84 5.73 0.07
N HIS A 65 -7.04 6.28 0.23
CA HIS A 65 -7.62 6.58 1.55
C HIS A 65 -8.85 5.69 1.77
N LYS A 66 -9.39 5.64 2.99
CA LYS A 66 -10.51 4.75 3.33
C LYS A 66 -11.70 4.81 2.34
N GLY A 67 -11.98 5.98 1.75
CA GLY A 67 -13.09 6.17 0.80
C GLY A 67 -12.93 5.45 -0.54
N THR A 68 -11.70 5.09 -0.94
CA THR A 68 -11.41 4.43 -2.23
C THR A 68 -11.01 2.96 -2.09
N GLN A 69 -11.08 2.41 -0.86
CA GLN A 69 -10.49 1.12 -0.51
C GLN A 69 -10.89 -0.03 -1.45
N GLN A 70 -12.17 -0.19 -1.75
CA GLN A 70 -12.62 -1.30 -2.60
C GLN A 70 -12.06 -1.22 -4.03
N THR A 71 -12.07 -0.04 -4.64
CA THR A 71 -11.52 0.20 -5.98
C THR A 71 -10.01 0.01 -6.00
N ASP A 72 -9.33 0.45 -4.94
CA ASP A 72 -7.89 0.30 -4.79
C ASP A 72 -7.50 -1.18 -4.68
N ILE A 73 -8.23 -1.98 -3.90
CA ILE A 73 -8.00 -3.43 -3.77
C ILE A 73 -8.16 -4.14 -5.12
N GLN A 74 -9.23 -3.84 -5.86
CA GLN A 74 -9.46 -4.42 -7.18
C GLN A 74 -8.34 -4.06 -8.16
N THR A 75 -7.89 -2.80 -8.11
CA THR A 75 -6.79 -2.31 -8.95
C THR A 75 -5.47 -3.01 -8.60
N ALA A 76 -5.15 -3.15 -7.30
CA ALA A 76 -3.94 -3.82 -6.84
C ALA A 76 -3.90 -5.30 -7.30
N LYS A 77 -5.01 -6.03 -7.15
CA LYS A 77 -5.13 -7.42 -7.63
C LYS A 77 -4.92 -7.53 -9.13
N ARG A 78 -5.51 -6.62 -9.90
CA ARG A 78 -5.34 -6.58 -11.36
C ARG A 78 -3.90 -6.32 -11.77
N ILE A 79 -3.20 -5.42 -11.07
CA ILE A 79 -1.79 -5.13 -11.34
C ILE A 79 -0.93 -6.35 -11.02
N LEU A 80 -1.13 -7.00 -9.86
CA LEU A 80 -0.39 -8.20 -9.49
C LEU A 80 -0.57 -9.32 -10.51
N ASN A 81 -1.81 -9.61 -10.91
CA ASN A 81 -2.10 -10.63 -11.93
C ASN A 81 -1.45 -10.34 -13.29
N ASN A 82 -1.13 -9.08 -13.59
CA ASN A 82 -0.45 -8.70 -14.82
C ASN A 82 1.08 -8.77 -14.69
N LEU A 83 1.63 -8.74 -13.47
CA LEU A 83 3.06 -8.89 -13.20
C LEU A 83 3.48 -10.36 -13.13
N GLU A 84 2.57 -11.25 -12.77
CA GLU A 84 2.79 -12.70 -12.73
C GLU A 84 2.68 -13.38 -14.13
N LYS A 85 2.37 -12.60 -15.18
CA LYS A 85 2.33 -13.07 -16.57
C LYS A 85 3.63 -12.76 -17.29
#